data_AF-A0A1Q3WPN3-F1
#
_entry.id   AF-A0A1Q3WPN3-F1
#
_cell.length_a   1.000
_cell.length_b   1.000
_cell.length_c   1.000
_cell.angle_alpha   90.00
_cell.angle_beta   90.00
_cell.angle_gamma   90.00
#
_symmetry.space_group_name_H-M   'P 1'
#
loop_
_entity.id
_entity.type
_entity.pdbx_description
1 polymer ?
#
loop_
_entity_poly.entity_id
_entity_poly.type
_entity_poly.pdbx_seq_one_letter_code
_entity_poly.pdbx_strand_id
1 'polypeptide(L)' 'MLFDEIGFYKKNKKEFISLYDGKFLVIKGEQIIGVYDTRSRAYDEAVKLHAIGSFIIEHPVTLK' A
#
# COMPACT_ATOMS: atom_id res chain seq x y z
N MET A 1 -13.70 7.05 -0.56
CA MET A 1 -13.40 7.44 0.83
C MET A 1 -12.32 6.49 1.31
N LEU A 2 -11.24 6.97 1.92
CA LEU A 2 -10.06 6.15 2.29
C LEU A 2 -10.36 4.93 3.20
N PHE A 3 -11.58 4.83 3.74
CA PHE A 3 -12.04 3.73 4.58
C PHE A 3 -12.03 2.38 3.85
N ASP A 4 -12.37 2.34 2.56
CA ASP A 4 -12.41 1.09 1.78
C ASP A 4 -11.00 0.53 1.54
N GLU A 5 -10.01 1.38 1.21
CA GLU A 5 -8.62 0.93 1.02
C GLU A 5 -8.01 0.36 2.31
N ILE A 6 -8.32 0.96 3.46
CA ILE A 6 -7.90 0.46 4.77
C ILE A 6 -8.56 -0.89 5.07
N GLY A 7 -9.84 -1.05 4.73
CA GLY A 7 -10.58 -2.31 4.86
C GLY A 7 -9.97 -3.43 4.01
N PHE A 8 -9.70 -3.13 2.73
CA PHE A 8 -9.02 -4.04 1.81
C PHE A 8 -7.65 -4.45 2.33
N TYR A 9 -6.84 -3.49 2.79
CA TYR A 9 -5.54 -3.79 3.37
C TYR A 9 -5.67 -4.68 4.61
N LYS A 10 -6.56 -4.36 5.56
CA LYS A 10 -6.75 -5.16 6.77
C LYS A 10 -7.17 -6.59 6.47
N LYS A 11 -8.10 -6.78 5.52
CA LYS A 11 -8.60 -8.09 5.13
C LYS A 11 -7.49 -8.97 4.53
N ASN A 12 -6.63 -8.38 3.71
CA ASN A 12 -5.55 -9.09 3.01
C ASN A 12 -4.19 -8.98 3.71
N LYS A 13 -4.11 -8.32 4.88
CA LYS A 13 -2.85 -8.01 5.57
C LYS A 13 -1.97 -9.24 5.77
N LYS A 14 -2.54 -10.37 6.19
CA LYS A 14 -1.79 -11.63 6.40
C LYS A 14 -1.14 -12.12 5.12
N GLU A 15 -1.86 -12.07 4.01
CA GLU A 15 -1.34 -12.47 2.70
C GLU A 15 -0.27 -11.50 2.21
N PHE A 16 -0.49 -10.20 2.38
CA PHE A 16 0.47 -9.17 2.01
C PHE A 16 1.77 -9.23 2.80
N ILE A 17 1.72 -9.60 4.08
CA ILE A 17 2.93 -9.86 4.85
C ILE A 17 3.67 -11.05 4.22
N SER A 18 2.99 -12.12 3.82
CA SER A 18 3.66 -13.28 3.23
C SER A 18 4.23 -13.02 1.82
N LEU A 19 3.57 -12.18 1.02
CA LEU A 19 3.94 -11.90 -0.36
C LEU A 19 4.88 -10.69 -0.52
N TYR A 20 4.74 -9.71 0.37
CA TYR A 20 5.35 -8.39 0.26
C TYR A 20 6.04 -7.97 1.57
N ASP A 21 6.53 -8.94 2.35
CA ASP A 21 7.29 -8.68 3.56
C ASP A 21 8.41 -7.65 3.30
N GLY A 22 8.45 -6.59 4.11
CA GLY A 22 9.44 -5.53 3.98
C GLY A 22 9.23 -4.56 2.81
N LYS A 23 8.17 -4.71 2.00
CA LYS A 23 7.85 -3.80 0.89
C LYS A 23 6.77 -2.76 1.28
N PHE A 24 6.58 -1.78 0.42
CA PHE A 24 5.61 -0.70 0.51
C PHE A 24 4.56 -0.86 -0.60
N LEU A 25 3.32 -1.03 -0.20
CA LEU A 25 2.18 -1.22 -1.08
C LEU A 25 1.45 0.11 -1.25
N VAL A 26 1.26 0.52 -2.50
CA VAL A 26 0.39 1.63 -2.85
C VAL A 26 -0.98 1.04 -3.19
N ILE A 27 -1.98 1.39 -2.41
CA ILE A 27 -3.34 0.87 -2.53
C ILE A 27 -4.28 2.03 -2.89
N LYS A 28 -5.12 1.82 -3.89
CA LYS A 28 -6.10 2.79 -4.35
C LYS A 28 -7.34 2.06 -4.84
N GLY A 29 -8.52 2.37 -4.33
CA GLY A 29 -9.77 1.72 -4.77
C GLY A 29 -9.75 0.19 -4.63
N GLU A 30 -9.34 -0.30 -3.46
CA GLU A 30 -9.30 -1.75 -3.12
C GLU A 30 -8.39 -2.60 -4.02
N GLN A 31 -7.36 -2.00 -4.61
CA GLN A 31 -6.37 -2.70 -5.43
C GLN A 31 -4.97 -2.17 -5.15
N ILE A 32 -3.98 -3.06 -5.23
CA ILE A 32 -2.57 -2.69 -5.18
C ILE A 32 -2.20 -2.17 -6.57
N ILE A 33 -1.89 -0.88 -6.64
CA ILE A 33 -1.47 -0.21 -7.87
C ILE A 33 0.05 -0.12 -7.99
N GLY A 34 0.78 -0.44 -6.92
CA GLY A 34 2.25 -0.49 -6.96
C GLY A 34 2.86 -1.12 -5.72
N VAL A 35 4.02 -1.74 -5.90
CA VAL A 35 4.80 -2.39 -4.83
C VAL A 35 6.24 -1.93 -4.95
N TYR A 36 6.80 -1.42 -3.86
CA TYR A 36 8.13 -0.79 -3.86
C TYR A 36 8.93 -1.19 -2.63
N ASP A 37 10.25 -1.20 -2.74
CA ASP A 37 11.12 -1.53 -1.60
C ASP A 37 11.32 -0.37 -0.62
N THR A 38 11.03 0.88 -1.02
CA THR A 38 11.17 2.04 -0.14
C THR A 38 9.97 2.96 -0.19
N ARG A 39 9.65 3.57 0.96
CA ARG A 39 8.53 4.51 1.10
C ARG A 39 8.67 5.70 0.14
N SER A 40 9.86 6.26 0.00
CA SER A 40 10.08 7.42 -0.88
C SER A 40 9.75 7.09 -2.32
N ARG A 41 10.15 5.92 -2.84
CA ARG A 41 9.80 5.50 -4.20
C ARG A 41 8.30 5.29 -4.36
N ALA A 42 7.67 4.62 -3.40
CA ALA A 42 6.22 4.40 -3.42
C ALA A 42 5.46 5.72 -3.49
N TYR A 43 5.88 6.69 -2.69
CA TYR A 43 5.27 8.02 -2.67
C TYR A 43 5.53 8.77 -3.97
N ASP A 44 6.79 8.89 -4.40
CA ASP A 44 7.18 9.66 -5.59
C ASP A 44 6.51 9.14 -6.87
N GLU A 45 6.37 7.82 -7.02
CA GLU A 45 5.67 7.22 -8.15
C GLU A 45 4.15 7.37 -8.03
N ALA A 46 3.60 7.19 -6.82
CA ALA A 46 2.16 7.33 -6.62
C ALA A 46 1.67 8.77 -6.85
N VAL A 47 2.42 9.80 -6.45
CA VAL A 47 2.04 11.20 -6.68
C VAL A 47 2.17 11.64 -8.14
N LYS A 48 3.03 10.98 -8.92
CA LYS A 48 3.12 11.21 -10.38
C LYS A 48 1.92 10.63 -11.12
N LEU A 49 1.44 9.47 -10.70
CA LEU A 49 0.36 8.74 -11.36
C LEU A 49 -1.03 9.11 -10.82
N HIS A 50 -1.12 9.55 -9.57
CA HIS A 50 -2.37 9.79 -8.86
C HIS A 50 -2.30 11.01 -7.95
N ALA A 51 -3.46 11.65 -7.75
CA ALA A 51 -3.58 12.78 -6.84
C ALA A 51 -3.29 12.38 -5.39
N ILE A 52 -2.54 13.24 -4.68
CA ILE A 52 -2.28 13.10 -3.25
C ILE A 52 -3.61 13.03 -2.49
N GLY A 53 -3.74 12.08 -1.58
CA GLY A 53 -4.97 11.83 -0.82
C GLY A 53 -5.99 10.92 -1.53
N SER A 54 -5.70 10.46 -2.75
CA SER A 54 -6.50 9.46 -3.47
C SER A 54 -5.94 8.02 -3.37
N PHE A 55 -4.91 7.80 -2.55
CA PHE A 55 -4.29 6.49 -2.33
C PHE A 55 -3.70 6.42 -0.92
N ILE A 56 -3.46 5.20 -0.44
CA ILE A 56 -2.72 4.92 0.80
C ILE A 56 -1.42 4.17 0.50
N ILE A 57 -0.41 4.37 1.34
CA ILE A 57 0.84 3.61 1.30
C ILE A 57 0.94 2.82 2.59
N GLU A 58 0.90 1.50 2.50
CA GLU A 58 1.00 0.60 3.64
C GLU A 58 2.27 -0.24 3.57
N HIS A 59 2.76 -0.62 4.75
CA HIS A 59 3.96 -1.46 4.89
C HIS A 59 3.58 -2.72 5.68
N PRO A 60 3.26 -3.83 4.99
CA PRO A 60 2.96 -5.10 5.63
C PRO A 60 4.26 -5.71 6.17
N VAL A 61 4.61 -5.37 7.40
CA VAL A 61 5.73 -5.98 8.12
C VAL A 61 5.23 -6.74 9.34
N THR A 62 5.80 -7.91 9.58
CA THR A 62 5.71 -8.56 10.89
C THR A 62 6.58 -7.80 11.88
N LEU A 63 5.96 -6.96 12.71
CA LEU A 63 6.63 -6.52 13.94
C LEU A 63 6.72 -7.74 14.86
N LYS A 64 7.92 -8.30 15.00
CA LYS A 64 8.25 -9.35 15.97
C LYS A 64 8.26 -8.79 17.39
#